data_AF-A0A0Q4RL88-F1
#
_entry.id   AF-A0A0Q4RL88-F1
#
_cell.length_a   1.000
_cell.length_b   1.000
_cell.length_c   1.000
_cell.angle_alpha   90.00
_cell.angle_beta   90.00
_cell.angle_gamma   90.00
#
_symmetry.space_group_name_H-M   'P 1'
#
loop_
_entity.id
_entity.type
_entity.pdbx_description
1 polymer ?
#
loop_
_entity_poly.entity_id
_entity_poly.type
_entity_poly.pdbx_seq_one_letter_code
_entity_poly.pdbx_strand_id
1 'polypeptide(L)'
;MQKRFKIRHEILKKLFEKNQLGNSPNASHISDIALTWTQLIKVENLSENEILEQIYYLKNQNEVKEKEDDNFEYYYWISNIGIDSFYNYKYLNEGKKESRENYFNKVRNWSITILLIIAVVTFLTNIFVKIKNNSDLENLQNEVNKLKVEVNKQKNLINKMDIN
;
A
#
# COMPACT_ATOMS: atom_id res chain seq x y z
N MET A 1 -10.01 -1.60 5.70
CA MET A 1 -9.48 -2.41 6.82
C MET A 1 -9.30 -3.83 6.31
N GLN A 2 -8.14 -4.43 6.54
CA GLN A 2 -7.91 -5.80 6.09
C GLN A 2 -8.77 -6.79 6.89
N LYS A 3 -9.29 -7.81 6.19
CA LYS A 3 -10.30 -8.76 6.70
C LYS A 3 -9.88 -9.40 8.02
N ARG A 4 -8.61 -9.81 8.14
CA ARG A 4 -8.05 -10.47 9.35
C ARG A 4 -8.25 -9.69 10.66
N PHE A 5 -8.10 -8.37 10.65
CA PHE A 5 -8.23 -7.56 11.87
C PHE A 5 -9.68 -7.47 12.34
N LYS A 6 -10.61 -7.37 11.38
CA LYS A 6 -12.03 -7.40 11.67
C LYS A 6 -12.40 -8.76 12.27
N ILE A 7 -11.92 -9.87 11.68
CA ILE A 7 -12.17 -11.22 12.19
C ILE A 7 -11.69 -11.37 13.64
N ARG A 8 -10.46 -10.97 13.94
CA ARG A 8 -9.92 -11.03 15.31
C ARG A 8 -10.79 -10.27 16.31
N HIS A 9 -11.22 -9.06 15.94
CA HIS A 9 -12.08 -8.26 16.80
C HIS A 9 -13.45 -8.90 17.03
N GLU A 10 -14.08 -9.46 15.99
CA GLU A 10 -15.37 -10.15 16.11
C GLU A 10 -15.28 -11.44 16.96
N ILE A 11 -14.19 -12.20 16.82
CA ILE A 11 -13.94 -13.37 17.67
C ILE A 11 -13.84 -12.95 19.14
N LEU A 12 -13.00 -11.95 19.43
CA LEU A 12 -12.86 -11.46 20.80
C LEU A 12 -14.18 -10.90 21.35
N LYS A 13 -14.95 -10.18 20.54
CA LYS A 13 -16.26 -9.65 20.91
C LYS A 13 -17.22 -10.77 21.34
N LYS A 14 -17.35 -11.83 20.54
CA LYS A 14 -18.26 -12.94 20.88
C LYS A 14 -17.80 -13.76 22.07
N LEU A 15 -16.49 -14.00 22.21
CA LEU A 15 -15.96 -14.66 23.39
C LEU A 15 -16.15 -13.80 24.65
N PHE A 16 -16.04 -12.48 24.53
CA PHE A 16 -16.35 -11.55 25.61
C PHE A 16 -17.83 -11.57 25.99
N GLU A 17 -18.74 -11.46 25.01
CA GLU A 17 -20.19 -11.55 25.24
C GLU A 17 -20.55 -12.86 25.97
N LYS A 18 -20.00 -13.99 25.52
CA LYS A 18 -20.19 -15.29 26.17
C LYS A 18 -19.64 -15.30 27.60
N ASN A 19 -18.44 -14.77 27.81
CA ASN A 19 -17.84 -14.66 29.14
C ASN A 19 -18.67 -13.80 30.11
N GLN A 20 -19.26 -12.70 29.63
CA GLN A 20 -20.15 -11.86 30.45
C GLN A 20 -21.43 -12.59 30.87
N LEU A 21 -22.01 -13.40 29.98
CA LEU A 21 -23.16 -14.24 30.32
C LEU A 21 -22.81 -15.31 31.35
N GLY A 22 -21.61 -15.88 31.26
CA GLY A 22 -21.09 -16.90 32.17
C GLY A 22 -20.42 -16.38 33.44
N ASN A 23 -20.37 -15.06 33.69
CA ASN A 23 -19.88 -14.52 34.98
C ASN A 23 -21.02 -14.31 35.99
N SER A 24 -22.17 -14.95 35.75
CA SER A 24 -23.26 -15.05 36.71
C SER A 24 -22.83 -15.91 37.91
N PRO A 25 -23.29 -15.63 39.14
CA PRO A 25 -23.03 -16.49 40.31
C PRO A 25 -23.51 -17.95 40.14
N ASN A 26 -24.29 -18.25 39.10
CA ASN A 26 -24.76 -19.60 38.76
C ASN A 26 -23.88 -20.34 37.73
N ALA A 27 -22.79 -19.73 37.23
CA ALA A 27 -21.92 -20.39 36.28
C ALA A 27 -20.99 -21.38 36.99
N SER A 28 -21.10 -22.65 36.63
CA SER A 28 -20.31 -23.73 37.22
C SER A 28 -19.50 -24.50 36.18
N HIS A 29 -19.79 -24.34 34.89
CA HIS A 29 -19.15 -25.09 33.82
C HIS A 29 -18.44 -24.20 32.81
N ILE A 30 -17.39 -24.75 32.18
CA ILE A 30 -16.63 -24.03 31.15
C ILE A 30 -17.49 -23.66 29.94
N SER A 31 -18.53 -24.45 29.65
CA SER A 31 -19.55 -24.18 28.62
C SER A 31 -20.32 -22.88 28.85
N ASP A 32 -20.33 -22.36 30.07
CA ASP A 32 -21.04 -21.11 30.41
C ASP A 32 -20.24 -19.89 29.94
N ILE A 33 -18.91 -19.96 30.00
CA ILE A 33 -17.98 -18.88 29.68
C ILE A 33 -17.23 -19.05 28.36
N ALA A 34 -17.32 -20.23 27.73
CA ALA A 34 -16.60 -20.58 26.51
C ALA A 34 -17.54 -20.86 25.33
N LEU A 35 -17.00 -20.73 24.11
CA LEU A 35 -17.66 -21.12 22.86
C LEU A 35 -16.97 -22.35 22.27
N THR A 36 -17.74 -23.22 21.63
CA THR A 36 -17.19 -24.37 20.88
C THR A 36 -16.75 -23.95 19.49
N TRP A 37 -15.95 -24.77 18.81
CA TRP A 37 -15.54 -24.52 17.42
C TRP A 37 -16.74 -24.24 16.50
N THR A 38 -17.77 -25.09 16.59
CA THR A 38 -19.02 -24.97 15.81
C THR A 38 -19.75 -23.63 16.05
N GLN A 39 -19.63 -23.07 17.25
CA GLN A 39 -20.22 -21.76 17.58
C GLN A 39 -19.35 -20.60 17.08
N LEU A 40 -18.02 -20.77 17.09
CA LEU A 40 -17.06 -19.79 16.56
C LEU A 40 -17.03 -19.73 15.02
N ILE A 41 -17.37 -20.80 14.32
CA ILE A 41 -17.49 -20.74 12.85
C ILE A 41 -18.79 -20.10 12.39
N LYS A 42 -19.82 -20.07 13.24
CA LYS A 42 -21.10 -19.36 13.00
C LYS A 42 -20.98 -17.85 13.23
N VAL A 43 -19.76 -17.34 13.39
CA VAL A 43 -19.48 -15.90 13.45
C VAL A 43 -19.57 -15.35 12.03
N GLU A 44 -20.44 -14.35 11.85
CA GLU A 44 -21.04 -13.99 10.56
C GLU A 44 -20.09 -14.03 9.35
N ASN A 45 -20.46 -14.84 8.34
CA ASN A 45 -19.91 -14.81 6.98
C ASN A 45 -18.38 -14.96 6.87
N LEU A 46 -17.76 -15.74 7.76
CA LEU A 46 -16.35 -16.06 7.70
C LEU A 46 -16.14 -17.51 7.27
N SER A 47 -15.11 -17.76 6.46
CA SER A 47 -14.74 -19.13 6.11
C SER A 47 -14.01 -19.79 7.28
N GLU A 48 -14.18 -21.11 7.42
CA GLU A 48 -13.59 -21.90 8.50
C GLU A 48 -12.07 -21.73 8.60
N ASN A 49 -11.38 -21.78 7.45
CA ASN A 49 -9.92 -21.59 7.38
C ASN A 49 -9.49 -20.20 7.87
N GLU A 50 -10.21 -19.15 7.54
CA GLU A 50 -9.87 -17.79 7.96
C GLU A 50 -10.01 -17.62 9.48
N ILE A 51 -11.01 -18.27 10.08
CA ILE A 51 -11.23 -18.26 11.53
C ILE A 51 -10.14 -19.05 12.22
N LEU A 52 -9.76 -20.22 11.69
CA LEU A 52 -8.72 -21.08 12.25
C LEU A 52 -7.39 -20.35 12.40
N GLU A 53 -6.94 -19.69 11.33
CA GLU A 53 -5.72 -18.87 11.36
C GLU A 53 -5.79 -17.75 12.40
N GLN A 54 -6.94 -17.10 12.54
CA GLN A 54 -7.09 -16.00 13.49
C GLN A 54 -7.18 -16.51 14.93
N ILE A 55 -7.85 -17.62 15.20
CA ILE A 55 -7.86 -18.28 16.51
C ILE A 55 -6.45 -18.68 16.90
N TYR A 56 -5.69 -19.31 16.00
CA TYR A 56 -4.30 -19.68 16.26
C TYR A 56 -3.44 -18.45 16.59
N TYR A 57 -3.59 -17.36 15.84
CA TYR A 57 -2.93 -16.10 16.14
C TYR A 57 -3.29 -15.57 17.54
N LEU A 58 -4.59 -15.50 17.87
CA LEU A 58 -5.07 -15.00 19.16
C LEU A 58 -4.60 -15.87 20.34
N LYS A 59 -4.51 -17.19 20.15
CA LYS A 59 -3.91 -18.11 21.13
C LYS A 59 -2.43 -17.82 21.33
N ASN A 60 -1.67 -17.61 20.25
CA ASN A 60 -0.25 -17.25 20.34
C ASN A 60 -0.03 -15.90 21.03
N GLN A 61 -0.99 -14.98 20.97
CA GLN A 61 -0.97 -13.72 21.72
C GLN A 61 -1.47 -13.85 23.17
N ASN A 62 -1.82 -15.06 23.61
CA ASN A 62 -2.44 -15.34 24.92
C ASN A 62 -3.78 -14.61 25.14
N GLU A 63 -4.46 -14.18 24.07
CA GLU A 63 -5.74 -13.45 24.14
C GLU A 63 -6.94 -14.39 24.17
N VAL A 64 -6.78 -15.60 23.61
CA VAL A 64 -7.76 -16.69 23.65
C VAL A 64 -7.12 -17.91 24.25
N LYS A 65 -7.85 -18.59 25.13
CA LYS A 65 -7.47 -19.89 25.69
C LYS A 65 -8.35 -20.99 25.10
N GLU A 66 -7.81 -22.20 25.09
CA GLU A 66 -8.46 -23.39 24.59
C GLU A 66 -8.32 -24.51 25.63
N LYS A 67 -9.36 -25.33 25.74
CA LYS A 67 -9.34 -26.58 26.50
C LYS A 67 -10.16 -27.60 25.73
N GLU A 68 -9.60 -28.79 25.62
CA GLU A 68 -10.30 -29.97 25.12
C GLU A 68 -11.06 -30.61 26.29
N ASP A 69 -12.32 -30.94 26.06
CA ASP A 69 -13.13 -31.75 26.98
C ASP A 69 -13.01 -33.25 26.64
N ASP A 70 -13.46 -34.10 27.55
CA ASP A 70 -13.36 -35.58 27.44
C ASP A 70 -14.03 -36.15 26.18
N ASN A 71 -14.91 -35.38 25.52
CA ASN A 71 -15.60 -35.73 24.27
C ASN A 71 -14.89 -35.22 22.99
N PHE A 72 -13.62 -34.84 23.06
CA PHE A 72 -12.87 -34.24 21.94
C PHE A 72 -13.48 -32.93 21.42
N GLU A 73 -14.25 -32.23 22.26
CA GLU A 73 -14.81 -30.92 21.92
C GLU A 73 -13.90 -29.82 22.46
N TYR A 74 -13.49 -28.90 21.57
CA TYR A 74 -12.66 -27.76 21.93
C TYR A 74 -13.51 -26.57 22.39
N TYR A 75 -13.24 -26.12 23.61
CA TYR A 75 -13.82 -24.93 24.22
C TYR A 75 -12.83 -23.78 24.20
N TYR A 76 -13.29 -22.63 23.71
CA TYR A 76 -12.50 -21.42 23.57
C TYR A 76 -13.08 -20.31 24.45
N TRP A 77 -12.25 -19.63 25.23
CA TRP A 77 -12.68 -18.48 26.03
C TRP A 77 -11.66 -17.34 25.97
N ILE A 78 -12.16 -16.13 26.23
CA ILE A 78 -11.33 -14.93 26.26
C ILE A 78 -10.48 -14.91 27.54
N SER A 79 -9.21 -14.54 27.43
CA SER A 79 -8.35 -14.28 28.59
C SER A 79 -8.46 -12.83 29.05
N ASN A 80 -7.89 -12.47 30.20
CA ASN A 80 -7.80 -11.06 30.62
C ASN A 80 -7.05 -10.19 29.58
N ILE A 81 -6.00 -10.72 28.96
CA ILE A 81 -5.26 -10.02 27.90
C ILE A 81 -6.16 -9.82 26.66
N GLY A 82 -7.01 -10.80 26.35
CA GLY A 82 -8.00 -10.70 25.28
C GLY A 82 -9.07 -9.66 25.58
N ILE A 83 -9.54 -9.59 26.84
CA ILE A 83 -10.49 -8.58 27.31
C ILE A 83 -9.90 -7.17 27.12
N ASP A 84 -8.66 -6.96 27.57
CA ASP A 84 -7.96 -5.68 27.39
C ASP A 84 -7.79 -5.34 25.91
N SER A 85 -7.45 -6.32 25.08
CA SER A 85 -7.27 -6.13 23.63
C SER A 85 -8.58 -5.77 22.93
N PHE A 86 -9.70 -6.36 23.38
CA PHE A 86 -11.04 -6.05 22.90
C PHE A 86 -11.45 -4.62 23.28
N TYR A 87 -11.36 -4.25 24.57
CA TYR A 87 -11.74 -2.92 25.07
C TYR A 87 -10.91 -1.80 24.47
N ASN A 88 -9.61 -2.02 24.27
CA ASN A 88 -8.73 -1.04 23.64
C ASN A 88 -8.87 -0.98 22.11
N TYR A 89 -9.81 -1.75 21.53
CA TYR A 89 -10.01 -1.85 20.09
C TYR A 89 -8.71 -2.13 19.32
N LYS A 90 -7.80 -2.92 19.91
CA LYS A 90 -6.42 -3.15 19.43
C LYS A 90 -6.38 -3.43 17.94
N TYR A 91 -7.10 -4.46 17.49
CA TYR A 91 -7.09 -4.88 16.09
C TYR A 91 -7.80 -3.91 15.15
N LEU A 92 -8.81 -3.17 15.62
CA LEU A 92 -9.41 -2.14 14.78
C LEU A 92 -8.42 -0.98 14.55
N ASN A 93 -7.63 -0.64 15.56
CA ASN A 93 -6.62 0.41 15.48
C ASN A 93 -5.42 -0.02 14.62
N GLU A 94 -4.92 -1.24 14.80
CA GLU A 94 -3.89 -1.83 13.93
C GLU A 94 -4.36 -1.89 12.47
N GLY A 95 -5.58 -2.38 12.23
CA GLY A 95 -6.15 -2.46 10.88
C GLY A 95 -6.35 -1.10 10.22
N LYS A 96 -6.66 -0.04 10.99
CA LYS A 96 -6.69 1.35 10.50
C LYS A 96 -5.29 1.87 10.20
N LYS A 97 -4.31 1.61 11.06
CA LYS A 97 -2.91 2.01 10.87
C LYS A 97 -2.35 1.40 9.59
N GLU A 98 -2.44 0.08 9.45
CA GLU A 98 -1.94 -0.62 8.26
C GLU A 98 -2.68 -0.18 6.98
N SER A 99 -3.99 0.10 7.05
CA SER A 99 -4.72 0.62 5.89
C SER A 99 -4.22 2.01 5.47
N ARG A 100 -3.88 2.89 6.42
CA ARG A 100 -3.31 4.22 6.14
C ARG A 100 -1.91 4.12 5.56
N GLU A 101 -1.06 3.27 6.13
CA GLU A 101 0.30 3.03 5.62
C GLU A 101 0.26 2.48 4.19
N ASN A 102 -0.61 1.52 3.90
CA ASN A 102 -0.78 0.99 2.54
C ASN A 102 -1.27 2.05 1.55
N TYR A 103 -2.21 2.91 1.96
CA TYR A 103 -2.67 4.01 1.14
C TYR A 103 -1.55 5.02 0.86
N PHE A 104 -0.81 5.41 1.90
CA PHE A 104 0.32 6.32 1.78
C PHE A 104 1.41 5.76 0.87
N ASN A 105 1.75 4.48 1.02
CA ASN A 105 2.72 3.80 0.16
C ASN A 105 2.27 3.76 -1.30
N LYS A 106 0.99 3.51 -1.57
CA LYS A 106 0.44 3.60 -2.93
C LYS A 106 0.61 5.00 -3.49
N VAL A 107 0.15 6.04 -2.78
CA VAL A 107 0.28 7.43 -3.23
C VAL A 107 1.75 7.80 -3.46
N ARG A 108 2.65 7.44 -2.55
CA ARG A 108 4.09 7.68 -2.70
C ARG A 108 4.64 7.06 -3.99
N ASN A 109 4.31 5.80 -4.25
CA ASN A 109 4.75 5.10 -5.44
C ASN A 109 4.21 5.75 -6.71
N TRP A 110 2.92 6.13 -6.73
CA TRP A 110 2.32 6.87 -7.83
C TRP A 110 3.02 8.21 -8.09
N SER A 111 3.32 8.98 -7.04
CA SER A 111 4.07 10.25 -7.17
C SER A 111 5.46 10.03 -7.75
N ILE A 112 6.18 8.99 -7.32
CA ILE A 112 7.50 8.64 -7.87
C ILE A 112 7.38 8.26 -9.35
N THR A 113 6.38 7.47 -9.73
CA THR A 113 6.15 7.11 -11.14
C THR A 113 5.85 8.33 -12.00
N ILE A 114 5.03 9.26 -11.53
CA ILE A 114 4.73 10.49 -12.27
C ILE A 114 5.99 11.35 -12.43
N LEU A 115 6.78 11.51 -11.37
CA LEU A 115 8.05 12.24 -11.43
C LEU A 115 9.03 11.61 -12.43
N LEU A 116 9.09 10.28 -12.47
CA LEU A 116 9.90 9.55 -13.44
C LEU A 116 9.44 9.82 -14.88
N ILE A 117 8.13 9.79 -15.13
CA ILE A 117 7.58 10.10 -16.46
C ILE A 117 7.94 11.53 -16.87
N ILE A 118 7.76 12.51 -15.98
CA ILE A 118 8.13 13.91 -16.24
C ILE A 118 9.62 14.04 -16.55
N ALA A 119 10.49 13.36 -15.79
CA ALA A 119 11.92 13.39 -16.02
C ALA A 119 12.30 12.82 -17.39
N VAL A 120 11.73 11.67 -17.77
CA VAL A 120 11.96 11.05 -19.08
C VAL A 120 11.49 11.95 -20.22
N VAL A 121 10.28 12.51 -20.11
CA VAL A 121 9.73 13.43 -21.13
C VAL A 121 10.61 14.66 -21.26
N THR A 122 10.99 15.29 -20.14
CA THR A 122 11.86 16.48 -20.12
C THR A 122 13.20 16.19 -20.77
N PHE A 123 13.80 15.03 -20.47
CA PHE A 123 15.04 14.60 -21.06
C PHE A 123 14.93 14.43 -22.58
N LEU A 124 13.88 13.75 -23.05
CA LEU A 124 13.61 13.58 -24.48
C LEU A 124 13.39 14.93 -25.18
N THR A 125 12.57 15.81 -24.61
CA THR A 125 12.34 17.15 -25.16
C THR A 125 13.64 17.95 -25.28
N ASN A 126 14.49 17.91 -24.26
CA ASN A 126 15.80 18.58 -24.30
C ASN A 126 16.71 18.02 -25.39
N ILE A 127 16.72 16.70 -25.61
CA ILE A 127 17.46 16.08 -26.71
C ILE A 127 16.92 16.58 -28.05
N PHE A 128 15.61 16.53 -28.27
CA PHE A 128 14.99 16.98 -29.52
C PHE A 128 15.26 18.46 -29.80
N VAL A 129 15.14 19.32 -28.79
CA VAL A 129 15.45 20.76 -28.91
C VAL A 129 16.93 20.97 -29.25
N LYS A 130 17.84 20.24 -28.60
CA LYS A 130 19.28 20.34 -28.88
C LYS A 130 19.62 19.91 -30.31
N ILE A 131 19.02 18.82 -30.79
CA ILE A 131 19.20 18.35 -32.18
C ILE A 131 18.70 19.41 -33.16
N LYS A 132 17.49 19.96 -32.93
CA LYS A 132 16.94 21.00 -33.79
C LYS A 132 17.82 22.25 -33.80
N ASN A 133 18.22 22.75 -32.64
CA ASN A 133 19.07 23.94 -32.52
C ASN A 133 20.43 23.74 -33.21
N ASN A 134 21.02 22.55 -33.13
CA ASN A 134 22.26 22.25 -33.85
C ASN A 134 22.06 22.24 -35.36
N SER A 135 20.96 21.66 -35.86
CA SER A 135 20.64 21.68 -37.29
C SER A 135 20.38 23.11 -37.80
N ASP A 136 19.65 23.91 -37.03
CA ASP A 136 19.40 25.32 -37.34
C ASP A 136 20.70 26.13 -37.36
N LEU A 137 21.62 25.86 -36.41
CA LEU A 137 22.96 26.46 -36.39
C LEU A 137 23.81 26.08 -37.61
N GLU A 138 23.84 24.80 -37.99
CA GLU A 138 24.56 24.35 -39.18
C GLU A 138 24.01 25.00 -40.45
N ASN A 139 22.68 25.11 -40.57
CA ASN A 139 22.03 25.78 -41.70
C ASN A 139 22.41 27.26 -41.78
N LEU A 140 22.32 27.99 -40.66
CA LEU A 140 22.73 29.39 -40.59
C LEU A 140 24.22 29.57 -40.93
N GLN A 141 25.08 28.69 -40.44
CA GLN A 141 26.52 28.76 -40.72
C GLN A 141 26.82 28.53 -42.20
N ASN A 142 26.10 27.60 -42.85
CA ASN A 142 26.20 27.37 -44.28
C ASN A 142 25.75 28.58 -45.11
N GLU A 143 24.66 29.25 -44.69
CA GLU A 143 24.14 30.44 -45.36
C GLU A 143 25.09 31.64 -45.24
N VAL A 144 25.62 31.89 -44.05
CA VAL A 144 26.64 32.93 -43.80
C VAL A 144 27.90 32.68 -44.65
N ASN A 145 28.34 31.43 -44.78
CA ASN A 145 29.50 31.10 -45.60
C ASN A 145 29.27 31.35 -47.09
N LYS A 146 28.07 31.03 -47.61
CA LYS A 146 27.70 31.33 -49.01
C LYS A 146 27.73 32.84 -49.26
N LEU A 147 27.11 33.62 -48.37
CA LEU A 147 27.10 35.09 -48.47
C LEU A 147 28.50 35.68 -48.43
N LYS A 148 29.39 35.19 -47.55
CA LYS A 148 30.81 35.63 -47.53
C LYS A 148 31.52 35.38 -48.86
N VAL A 149 31.27 34.23 -49.49
CA VAL A 149 31.86 33.91 -50.80
C VAL A 149 31.34 34.87 -51.88
N GLU A 150 30.04 35.15 -51.90
CA GLU A 150 29.45 36.11 -52.84
C GLU A 150 29.98 37.53 -52.66
N VAL A 151 30.04 38.02 -51.42
CA VAL A 151 30.61 39.34 -51.11
C VAL A 151 32.06 39.43 -51.55
N ASN A 152 32.87 38.40 -51.31
CA ASN A 152 34.26 38.37 -51.77
C ASN A 152 34.37 38.37 -53.30
N LYS A 153 33.49 37.63 -54.00
CA LYS A 153 33.44 37.66 -55.47
C LYS A 153 33.10 39.05 -55.99
N GLN A 154 32.09 39.72 -55.43
CA GLN A 154 31.71 41.07 -55.82
C GLN A 154 32.83 42.07 -55.55
N LYS A 155 33.47 42.01 -54.39
CA LYS A 155 34.61 42.86 -54.04
C LYS A 155 35.77 42.70 -55.04
N ASN A 156 36.05 41.47 -55.48
CA ASN A 156 37.07 41.21 -56.50
C ASN A 156 36.68 41.72 -57.90
N LEU A 157 35.38 41.73 -58.23
CA LEU A 157 34.90 42.29 -59.49
C LEU A 157 35.02 43.82 -59.49
N ILE A 158 34.63 44.48 -58.40
CA ILE A 158 34.77 45.94 -58.23
C ILE A 158 36.24 46.35 -58.34
N ASN A 159 37.14 45.67 -57.61
CA ASN A 159 38.58 45.95 -57.69
C ASN A 159 39.17 45.75 -59.09
N LYS A 160 38.57 44.89 -59.94
CA LYS A 160 39.00 44.71 -61.33
C LYS A 160 38.45 45.79 -62.27
N MET A 161 37.31 46.39 -61.93
CA MET A 161 36.73 47.50 -62.69
C MET A 161 37.46 48.82 -62.42
N ASP A 162 37.98 49.03 -61.21
CA ASP A 162 38.73 50.24 -60.84
C ASP A 162 40.18 50.31 -61.41
N ILE A 163 40.64 49.25 -62.09
CA ILE A 163 42.02 49.14 -62.64
C ILE A 163 42.04 49.33 -64.18
N ASN A 164 40.88 49.48 -64.84
CA ASN A 164 40.76 49.81 -66.27
C ASN A 164 40.23 51.23 -66.46
#